data_AF-A0A916N283-F1
#
_entry.id   AF-A0A916N283-F1
#
_cell.length_a   1.000
_cell.length_b   1.000
_cell.length_c   1.000
_cell.angle_alpha   90.00
_cell.angle_beta   90.00
_cell.angle_gamma   90.00
#
_symmetry.space_group_name_H-M   'P 1'
#
loop_
_entity.id
_entity.type
_entity.pdbx_description
1 polymer ?
#
loop_
_entity_poly.entity_id
_entity_poly.type
_entity_poly.pdbx_seq_one_letter_code
_entity_poly.pdbx_strand_id
1 'polypeptide(L)'
;GFGSTKTYDLEVWLPAQGTYRELSSCSNCEAFQARRMQARFKNAQGKNELVHTLNGSGLAVGRTLVAVLENCQNADGSITLPEVLRPYFGGQSVLKA
;
A
#
# COMPACT_ATOMS: atom_id res chain seq x y z
N GLY A 1 -5.96 -14.07 -5.60
CA GLY A 1 -7.04 -14.74 -4.85
C GLY A 1 -6.73 -16.17 -4.41
N PHE A 2 -6.09 -17.02 -5.23
CA PHE A 2 -5.95 -18.46 -4.90
C PHE A 2 -5.18 -18.78 -3.60
N GLY A 3 -4.23 -17.91 -3.19
CA GLY A 3 -3.38 -18.15 -2.03
C GLY A 3 -3.71 -17.35 -0.76
N SER A 4 -4.74 -16.49 -0.78
CA SER A 4 -5.15 -15.70 0.38
C SER A 4 -6.50 -16.17 0.93
N THR A 5 -6.63 -16.22 2.25
CA THR A 5 -7.90 -16.49 2.95
C THR A 5 -8.73 -15.23 3.08
N LYS A 6 -8.06 -14.08 3.23
CA LYS A 6 -8.70 -12.77 3.25
C LYS A 6 -7.78 -11.70 2.67
N THR A 7 -8.36 -10.81 1.88
CA THR A 7 -7.66 -9.69 1.26
C THR A 7 -8.48 -8.41 1.46
N TYR A 8 -7.80 -7.31 1.79
CA TYR A 8 -8.36 -5.97 1.83
C TYR A 8 -7.60 -5.07 0.87
N ASP A 9 -8.32 -4.47 -0.05
CA ASP A 9 -7.77 -3.50 -0.99
C ASP A 9 -8.09 -2.09 -0.51
N LEU A 10 -7.10 -1.21 -0.63
CA LEU A 10 -7.20 0.21 -0.32
C LEU A 10 -7.18 0.98 -1.64
N GLU A 11 -8.29 1.64 -1.92
CA GLU A 11 -8.47 2.42 -3.14
C GLU A 11 -8.51 3.92 -2.83
N VAL A 12 -8.06 4.72 -3.80
CA VAL A 12 -8.15 6.18 -3.75
C VAL A 12 -8.85 6.70 -4.99
N TRP A 13 -9.48 7.85 -4.83
CA TRP A 13 -10.15 8.55 -5.91
C TRP A 13 -9.13 9.15 -6.90
N LEU A 14 -9.32 8.90 -8.20
CA LEU A 14 -8.57 9.55 -9.28
C LEU A 14 -9.50 10.46 -10.11
N PRO A 15 -9.47 11.78 -9.91
CA PRO A 15 -10.31 12.74 -10.62
C PRO A 15 -10.30 12.60 -12.14
N ALA A 16 -9.12 12.40 -12.77
CA ALA A 16 -9.02 12.33 -14.22
C ALA A 16 -9.73 11.08 -14.81
N GLN A 17 -9.88 10.03 -13.99
CA GLN A 17 -10.56 8.79 -14.39
C GLN A 17 -11.99 8.69 -13.86
N GLY A 18 -12.39 9.55 -12.93
CA GLY A 18 -13.73 9.51 -12.32
C GLY A 18 -14.02 8.20 -11.57
N THR A 19 -13.01 7.56 -10.99
CA THR A 19 -13.17 6.27 -10.28
C THR A 19 -12.16 6.10 -9.15
N TYR A 20 -12.49 5.23 -8.21
CA TYR A 20 -11.52 4.69 -7.25
C TYR A 20 -10.60 3.67 -7.93
N ARG A 21 -9.32 3.67 -7.53
CA ARG A 21 -8.30 2.72 -7.98
C ARG A 21 -7.47 2.22 -6.80
N GLU A 22 -7.17 0.92 -6.83
CA GLU A 22 -6.29 0.26 -5.87
C GLU A 22 -4.89 0.89 -5.82
N LEU A 23 -4.44 1.25 -4.62
CA LEU A 23 -3.06 1.62 -4.31
C LEU A 23 -2.32 0.56 -3.51
N SER A 24 -3.04 -0.15 -2.64
CA SER A 24 -2.46 -1.13 -1.75
C SER A 24 -3.40 -2.30 -1.50
N SER A 25 -2.85 -3.48 -1.24
CA SER A 25 -3.57 -4.69 -0.87
C SER A 25 -2.89 -5.36 0.31
N CYS A 26 -3.68 -5.77 1.30
CA CYS A 26 -3.25 -6.50 2.49
C CYS A 26 -3.92 -7.88 2.52
N SER A 27 -3.12 -8.94 2.45
CA SER A 27 -3.59 -10.32 2.30
C SER A 27 -3.05 -11.25 3.39
N ASN A 28 -3.98 -11.91 4.10
CA ASN A 28 -3.70 -13.04 4.98
C ASN A 28 -3.70 -14.33 4.15
N CYS A 29 -2.62 -15.10 4.24
CA CYS A 29 -2.45 -16.37 3.52
C CYS A 29 -2.44 -17.58 4.47
N GLU A 30 -2.58 -17.37 5.79
CA GLU A 30 -2.42 -18.40 6.81
C GLU A 30 -1.20 -19.29 6.50
N ALA A 31 -1.35 -20.62 6.60
CA ALA A 31 -0.28 -21.55 6.31
C ALA A 31 -0.08 -21.84 4.81
N PHE A 32 -0.82 -21.23 3.88
CA PHE A 32 -0.80 -21.61 2.45
C PHE A 32 0.60 -21.49 1.83
N GLN A 33 1.28 -20.38 2.06
CA GLN A 33 2.64 -20.15 1.58
C GLN A 33 3.65 -20.99 2.37
N ALA A 34 3.49 -21.05 3.70
CA ALA A 34 4.36 -21.80 4.59
C ALA A 34 4.43 -23.30 4.25
N ARG A 35 3.32 -23.91 3.81
CA ARG A 35 3.30 -25.31 3.33
C ARG A 35 4.17 -25.53 2.09
N ARG A 36 4.35 -24.53 1.25
CA ARG A 36 5.12 -24.63 0.00
C ARG A 36 6.60 -24.37 0.22
N MET A 37 6.93 -23.36 1.02
CA MET A 37 8.32 -23.02 1.36
C MET A 37 8.86 -23.75 2.60
N GLN A 38 8.03 -24.58 3.26
CA GLN A 38 8.39 -25.33 4.47
C GLN A 38 8.80 -24.45 5.66
N ALA A 39 8.24 -23.24 5.76
CA ALA A 39 8.51 -22.32 6.86
C ALA A 39 7.78 -22.77 8.14
N ARG A 40 8.54 -22.95 9.23
CA ARG A 40 8.06 -23.48 10.50
C ARG A 40 8.67 -22.73 11.67
N PHE A 41 7.98 -22.74 12.80
CA PHE A 41 8.50 -22.31 14.09
C PHE A 41 8.34 -23.45 15.12
N LYS A 42 9.05 -23.33 16.24
CA LYS A 42 8.94 -24.26 17.36
C LYS A 42 8.04 -23.65 18.41
N ASN A 43 6.95 -24.33 18.76
CA ASN A 43 6.02 -23.85 19.79
C ASN A 43 6.61 -24.03 21.21
N ALA A 44 5.89 -23.55 22.23
CA ALA A 44 6.33 -23.62 23.63
C ALA A 44 6.56 -25.07 24.13
N GLN A 45 5.91 -26.06 23.51
CA GLN A 45 6.06 -27.49 23.82
C GLN A 45 7.16 -28.16 22.99
N GLY A 46 7.94 -27.42 22.20
CA GLY A 46 9.02 -27.96 21.39
C GLY A 46 8.57 -28.61 20.08
N LYS A 47 7.30 -28.52 19.70
CA LYS A 47 6.77 -29.08 18.46
C LYS A 47 6.92 -28.10 17.30
N ASN A 48 7.25 -28.63 16.12
CA ASN A 48 7.29 -27.85 14.89
C ASN A 48 5.88 -27.58 14.36
N GLU A 49 5.55 -26.32 14.11
CA GLU A 49 4.28 -25.87 13.53
C GLU A 49 4.54 -24.91 12.36
N LEU A 50 3.58 -24.83 11.42
CA LEU A 50 3.68 -23.93 10.27
C LEU A 50 3.40 -22.49 10.71
N VAL A 51 4.18 -21.54 10.20
CA VAL A 51 3.88 -20.12 10.39
C VAL A 51 2.68 -19.71 9.54
N HIS A 52 1.90 -18.74 10.03
CA HIS A 52 0.92 -18.04 9.21
C HIS A 52 1.56 -16.80 8.59
N THR A 53 1.28 -16.53 7.31
CA THR A 53 1.86 -15.40 6.60
C THR A 53 0.81 -14.34 6.29
N LEU A 54 1.22 -13.08 6.47
CA LEU A 54 0.48 -11.88 6.10
C LEU A 54 1.41 -11.03 5.24
N ASN A 55 0.88 -10.42 4.19
CA ASN A 55 1.60 -9.45 3.37
C ASN A 55 0.71 -8.24 3.11
N GLY A 56 1.35 -7.09 2.93
CA GLY A 56 0.68 -5.85 2.59
C GLY A 56 1.64 -4.95 1.83
N SER A 57 1.21 -4.40 0.70
CA SER A 57 1.95 -3.31 0.08
C SER A 57 1.90 -2.08 0.97
N GLY A 58 2.98 -1.29 1.00
CA GLY A 58 2.92 0.05 1.58
C GLY A 58 2.09 0.95 0.69
N LEU A 59 2.73 1.52 -0.34
CA LEU A 59 2.11 2.35 -1.36
C LEU A 59 2.80 2.10 -2.70
N ALA A 60 2.03 1.84 -3.76
CA ALA A 60 2.56 1.70 -5.10
C ALA A 60 2.96 3.10 -5.65
N VAL A 61 4.26 3.41 -5.60
CA VAL A 61 4.82 4.76 -5.86
C VAL A 61 4.20 5.46 -7.08
N GLY A 62 4.12 4.79 -8.23
CA GLY A 62 3.59 5.40 -9.45
C GLY A 62 2.12 5.86 -9.32
N ARG A 63 1.24 4.98 -8.83
CA ARG A 63 -0.18 5.31 -8.65
C ARG A 63 -0.39 6.31 -7.51
N THR A 64 0.42 6.21 -6.45
CA THR A 64 0.38 7.17 -5.34
C THR A 64 0.78 8.57 -5.78
N LEU A 65 1.80 8.70 -6.62
CA LEU A 65 2.19 9.99 -7.19
C LEU A 65 1.04 10.61 -8.00
N VAL A 66 0.43 9.84 -8.90
CA VAL A 66 -0.73 10.29 -9.70
C VAL A 66 -1.87 10.76 -8.78
N ALA A 67 -2.20 9.97 -7.76
CA ALA A 67 -3.26 10.33 -6.82
C ALA A 67 -2.96 11.64 -6.06
N VAL A 68 -1.72 11.85 -5.61
CA VAL A 68 -1.33 13.09 -4.93
C VAL A 68 -1.39 14.28 -5.89
N LEU A 69 -0.86 14.14 -7.10
CA LEU A 69 -0.87 15.22 -8.09
C LEU A 69 -2.30 15.63 -8.47
N GLU A 70 -3.16 14.67 -8.82
CA GLU A 70 -4.52 14.98 -9.25
C GLU A 70 -5.38 15.57 -8.13
N ASN A 71 -5.27 15.05 -6.89
CA ASN A 71 -6.12 15.51 -5.78
C ASN A 71 -5.59 16.79 -5.11
N CYS A 72 -4.34 17.19 -5.37
CA CYS A 72 -3.75 18.39 -4.79
C CYS A 72 -3.45 19.48 -5.82
N GLN A 73 -3.92 19.32 -7.06
CA GLN A 73 -3.80 20.33 -8.11
C GLN A 73 -4.71 21.53 -7.83
N ASN A 74 -4.14 22.73 -7.96
CA ASN A 74 -4.83 24.00 -7.85
C ASN A 74 -5.23 24.52 -9.25
N ALA A 75 -6.16 25.49 -9.29
CA ALA A 75 -6.66 26.06 -10.54
C ALA A 75 -5.58 26.76 -11.39
N ASP A 76 -4.52 27.26 -10.77
CA ASP A 76 -3.37 27.89 -11.45
C ASP A 76 -2.33 26.87 -11.96
N GLY A 77 -2.59 25.56 -11.80
CA GLY A 77 -1.67 24.49 -12.18
C GLY A 77 -0.60 24.17 -11.13
N SER A 78 -0.53 24.90 -10.02
CA SER A 78 0.34 24.54 -8.90
C SER A 78 -0.17 23.32 -8.14
N ILE A 79 0.71 22.60 -7.43
CA ILE A 79 0.33 21.45 -6.60
C ILE A 79 0.59 21.78 -5.14
N THR A 80 -0.46 21.72 -4.31
CA THR A 80 -0.30 21.84 -2.85
C THR A 80 0.33 20.58 -2.29
N LEU A 81 1.48 20.67 -1.63
CA LEU A 81 2.13 19.51 -1.02
C LEU A 81 1.43 19.12 0.29
N PRO A 82 1.00 17.84 0.44
CA PRO A 82 0.57 17.29 1.72
C PRO A 82 1.62 17.56 2.80
N GLU A 83 1.17 17.93 4.00
CA GLU A 83 2.06 18.33 5.11
C GLU A 83 3.14 17.30 5.40
N VAL A 84 2.77 16.01 5.37
CA VAL A 84 3.67 14.88 5.60
C VAL A 84 4.77 14.75 4.56
N LEU A 85 4.60 15.31 3.35
CA LEU A 85 5.61 15.27 2.30
C LEU A 85 6.57 16.46 2.36
N ARG A 86 6.18 17.61 2.92
CA ARG A 86 6.98 18.85 2.90
C ARG A 86 8.43 18.69 3.40
N PRO A 87 8.75 17.90 4.44
CA PRO A 87 10.14 17.70 4.88
C PRO A 87 11.03 17.07 3.78
N TYR A 88 10.45 16.29 2.88
CA TYR A 88 11.16 15.66 1.75
C TYR A 88 11.33 16.61 0.55
N PHE A 89 10.67 17.77 0.57
CA PHE A 89 10.72 18.80 -0.48
C PHE A 89 11.36 20.10 0.05
N GLY A 90 12.29 20.01 1.00
CA GLY A 90 12.99 21.17 1.55
C GLY A 90 12.07 22.16 2.29
N GLY A 91 10.95 21.69 2.82
CA GLY A 91 9.97 22.51 3.52
C GLY A 91 8.99 23.26 2.62
N GLN A 92 9.04 23.06 1.29
CA GLN A 92 8.09 23.68 0.37
C GLN A 92 6.66 23.19 0.65
N SER A 93 5.70 24.12 0.60
CA SER A 93 4.27 23.83 0.75
C SER A 93 3.54 23.70 -0.58
N VAL A 94 4.12 24.17 -1.68
CA VAL A 94 3.53 24.18 -3.03
C VAL A 94 4.61 23.91 -4.07
N LEU A 95 4.33 23.05 -5.04
CA LEU A 95 5.12 22.90 -6.27
C LEU A 95 4.54 23.77 -7.37
N LYS A 96 5.40 24.47 -8.11
CA LYS A 96 5.04 25.24 -9.30
C LYS A 96 5.91 24.79 -10.47
N ALA A 97 5.34 24.81 -11.67
CA ALA A 97 6.07 24.61 -12.91
C ALA A 97 7.01 25.79 -13.21
#